data_AF-A0A8C6MUL5-F1
#
_entry.id   AF-A0A8C6MUL5-F1
#
_cell.length_a   1.000
_cell.length_b   1.000
_cell.length_c   1.000
_cell.angle_alpha   90.00
_cell.angle_beta   90.00
_cell.angle_gamma   90.00
#
_symmetry.space_group_name_H-M   'P 1'
#
loop_
_entity.id
_entity.type
_entity.pdbx_description
1 polymer ?
#
loop_
_entity_poly.entity_id
_entity_poly.type
_entity_poly.pdbx_seq_one_letter_code
_entity_poly.pdbx_strand_id
1 'polypeptide(L)'
;MERPESELIRQSWRVVSRSPLEHGTVLFARLFALEPSLLPLFQYNGCQFSSPEDCLSSPEFLDHIRKTLAACHPLILDISALKASLVEKPGC
;
A
#
# COMPACT_ATOMS: atom_id res chain seq x y z
N MET A 1 6.99 18.82 20.85
CA MET A 1 8.08 17.84 20.63
C MET A 1 7.52 16.73 19.76
N GLU A 2 8.15 16.41 18.63
CA GLU A 2 7.76 15.21 17.87
C GLU A 2 8.04 13.96 18.69
N ARG A 3 7.12 12.99 18.65
CA ARG A 3 7.28 11.74 19.39
C ARG A 3 8.37 10.90 18.74
N PRO A 4 9.24 10.20 19.51
CA PRO A 4 10.29 9.35 18.95
C PRO A 4 9.81 8.34 17.91
N GLU A 5 8.58 7.84 18.07
CA GLU A 5 7.90 6.93 17.13
C GLU A 5 7.75 7.52 15.73
N SER A 6 7.41 8.81 15.63
CA SER A 6 7.20 9.48 14.34
C SER A 6 8.47 9.48 13.50
N GLU A 7 9.62 9.65 14.17
CA GLU A 7 10.90 9.63 13.49
C GLU A 7 11.29 8.22 13.03
N LEU A 8 11.03 7.19 13.84
CA LEU A 8 11.25 5.79 13.43
C LEU A 8 10.43 5.42 12.18
N ILE A 9 9.17 5.84 12.13
CA ILE A 9 8.29 5.60 10.97
C ILE A 9 8.90 6.26 9.73
N ARG A 10 9.27 7.55 9.80
CA ARG A 10 9.89 8.25 8.66
C ARG A 10 11.22 7.64 8.24
N GLN A 11 12.05 7.22 9.18
CA GLN A 11 13.34 6.60 8.90
C GLN A 11 13.18 5.26 8.18
N SER A 12 12.31 4.38 8.70
CA SER A 12 12.00 3.09 8.05
C SER A 12 11.42 3.31 6.64
N TRP A 13 10.51 4.27 6.49
CA TRP A 13 9.88 4.57 5.21
C TRP A 13 10.87 5.09 4.17
N ARG A 14 11.88 5.87 4.57
CA ARG A 14 12.93 6.35 3.66
C ARG A 14 13.69 5.22 2.97
N VAL A 15 13.75 4.03 3.57
CA VAL A 15 14.33 2.84 2.95
C VAL A 15 13.34 2.24 1.94
N VAL A 16 12.12 1.97 2.38
CA VAL A 16 11.04 1.38 1.56
C VAL A 16 10.74 2.23 0.32
N SER A 17 10.67 3.55 0.48
CA SER A 17 10.26 4.49 -0.57
C SER A 17 11.29 4.64 -1.69
N ARG A 18 12.51 4.12 -1.55
CA ARG A 18 13.53 4.12 -2.62
C ARG A 18 13.20 3.15 -3.74
N SER A 19 12.55 2.04 -3.39
CA SER A 19 12.12 0.99 -4.33
C SER A 19 10.66 0.61 -4.04
N PRO A 20 9.69 1.52 -4.28
CA PRO A 20 8.31 1.31 -3.86
C PRO A 20 7.66 0.13 -4.58
N LEU A 21 8.04 -0.13 -5.83
CA LEU A 21 7.49 -1.27 -6.58
C LEU A 21 7.96 -2.60 -5.98
N GLU A 22 9.26 -2.75 -5.70
CA GLU A 22 9.83 -3.98 -5.12
C GLU A 22 9.19 -4.31 -3.76
N HIS A 23 9.16 -3.33 -2.84
CA HIS A 23 8.57 -3.53 -1.52
C HIS A 23 7.04 -3.69 -1.59
N GLY A 24 6.38 -2.98 -2.51
CA GLY A 24 4.95 -3.12 -2.74
C GLY A 24 4.58 -4.50 -3.30
N THR A 25 5.38 -5.07 -4.19
CA THR A 25 5.23 -6.45 -4.68
C THR A 25 5.33 -7.44 -3.53
N VAL A 26 6.29 -7.28 -2.62
CA VAL A 26 6.39 -8.13 -1.41
C VAL A 26 5.14 -8.00 -0.53
N LEU A 27 4.64 -6.77 -0.35
CA LEU A 27 3.44 -6.51 0.45
C LEU A 27 2.21 -7.20 -0.15
N PHE A 28 1.95 -7.05 -1.45
CA PHE A 28 0.79 -7.66 -2.10
C PHE A 28 0.92 -9.16 -2.27
N ALA A 29 2.12 -9.69 -2.53
CA ALA A 29 2.36 -11.13 -2.51
C ALA A 29 2.02 -11.74 -1.14
N ARG A 30 2.44 -11.08 -0.06
CA ARG A 30 2.10 -11.53 1.29
C ARG A 30 0.60 -11.37 1.59
N LEU A 31 -0.02 -10.30 1.11
CA LEU A 31 -1.46 -10.06 1.28
C LEU A 31 -2.29 -11.18 0.65
N PHE A 32 -2.01 -11.55 -0.60
CA PHE A 32 -2.71 -12.65 -1.27
C PHE A 32 -2.44 -14.02 -0.65
N ALA A 33 -1.23 -14.23 -0.10
CA ALA A 33 -0.93 -15.46 0.64
C ALA A 33 -1.71 -15.57 1.97
N LEU A 34 -2.02 -14.44 2.61
CA LEU A 34 -2.80 -14.38 3.84
C LEU A 34 -4.30 -14.43 3.57
N GLU A 35 -4.76 -13.73 2.53
CA GLU A 35 -6.18 -13.59 2.19
C GLU A 35 -6.38 -13.73 0.67
N PRO A 36 -6.47 -14.97 0.15
CA PRO A 36 -6.64 -15.23 -1.28
C PRO A 36 -7.94 -14.62 -1.86
N SER A 37 -8.94 -14.40 -1.02
CA SER A 37 -10.24 -13.82 -1.44
C SER A 37 -10.15 -12.36 -1.91
N LEU A 38 -9.02 -11.69 -1.68
CA LEU A 38 -8.78 -10.33 -2.20
C LEU A 38 -8.38 -10.32 -3.68
N LEU A 39 -7.83 -11.41 -4.20
CA LEU A 39 -7.35 -11.48 -5.59
C LEU A 39 -8.44 -11.11 -6.62
N PRO A 40 -9.69 -11.63 -6.53
CA PRO A 40 -10.74 -11.32 -7.49
C PRO A 40 -11.27 -9.88 -7.42
N LEU A 41 -10.87 -9.09 -6.42
CA LEU A 41 -11.24 -7.67 -6.32
C LEU A 41 -10.46 -6.81 -7.32
N PHE A 42 -9.29 -7.27 -7.76
CA PHE A 42 -8.46 -6.58 -8.74
C PHE A 42 -8.86 -7.00 -10.14
N GLN A 43 -9.87 -6.31 -10.69
CA GLN A 43 -10.38 -6.55 -12.03
C GLN A 43 -9.96 -5.43 -12.97
N TYR A 44 -9.15 -5.78 -13.96
CA TYR A 44 -8.72 -4.88 -15.01
C TYR A 44 -9.26 -5.37 -16.34
N ASN A 45 -9.81 -4.45 -17.13
CA ASN A 45 -10.41 -4.76 -18.44
C ASN A 45 -11.53 -5.83 -18.37
N GLY A 46 -12.20 -5.96 -17.22
CA GLY A 46 -13.25 -6.96 -16.98
C GLY A 46 -12.74 -8.39 -16.75
N CYS A 47 -11.42 -8.60 -16.68
CA CYS A 47 -10.82 -9.91 -16.42
C CYS A 47 -10.37 -10.02 -14.96
N GLN A 48 -10.58 -11.21 -14.39
CA GLN A 48 -10.01 -11.60 -13.09
C GLN A 48 -8.69 -12.33 -13.29
N PHE A 49 -7.80 -12.20 -12.31
CA PHE A 49 -6.57 -12.99 -12.27
C PHE A 49 -6.84 -14.39 -11.75
N SER A 50 -6.20 -15.38 -12.39
CA SER A 50 -6.30 -16.79 -11.97
C SER A 50 -5.37 -17.11 -10.80
N SER A 51 -4.31 -16.31 -10.63
CA SER A 51 -3.28 -16.52 -9.62
C SER A 51 -2.66 -15.19 -9.14
N PRO A 52 -2.02 -15.15 -7.96
CA PRO A 52 -1.26 -13.99 -7.49
C PRO A 52 -0.11 -13.61 -8.43
N GLU A 53 0.58 -14.58 -9.05
CA GLU A 53 1.66 -14.32 -10.00
C GLU A 53 1.19 -13.64 -11.29
N ASP A 54 0.02 -14.02 -11.81
CA ASP A 54 -0.61 -13.33 -12.95
C ASP A 54 -0.96 -11.88 -12.58
N CYS A 55 -1.47 -11.68 -11.35
CA CYS A 55 -1.79 -10.34 -10.84
C CYS A 55 -0.53 -9.48 -10.70
N LEU A 56 0.54 -10.03 -10.10
CA LEU A 56 1.80 -9.31 -9.84
C LEU A 56 2.63 -9.05 -11.11
N SER A 57 2.27 -9.66 -12.25
CA SER A 57 2.89 -9.39 -13.55
C SER A 57 2.08 -8.43 -14.43
N SER A 58 0.82 -8.13 -14.07
CA SER A 58 -0.03 -7.19 -14.82
C SER A 58 0.47 -5.75 -14.69
N PRO A 59 0.58 -5.00 -15.81
CA PRO A 59 1.00 -3.61 -15.78
C PRO A 59 0.01 -2.72 -15.00
N GLU A 60 -1.29 -2.98 -15.09
CA GLU A 60 -2.33 -2.26 -14.37
C GLU A 60 -2.20 -2.46 -12.85
N PHE A 61 -1.91 -3.69 -12.42
CA PHE A 61 -1.73 -3.97 -11.01
C PHE A 61 -0.40 -3.42 -10.48
N LEU A 62 0.68 -3.48 -11.27
CA LEU A 62 1.94 -2.80 -10.92
C LEU A 62 1.74 -1.28 -10.75
N ASP A 63 0.87 -0.67 -11.55
CA ASP A 63 0.48 0.73 -11.37
C ASP A 63 -0.35 0.95 -10.09
N HIS A 64 -1.26 0.03 -9.76
CA HIS A 64 -1.96 0.05 -8.47
C HIS A 64 -1.01 -0.04 -7.27
N ILE A 65 0.04 -0.87 -7.35
CA ILE A 65 1.09 -0.93 -6.32
C ILE A 65 1.77 0.43 -6.18
N ARG A 66 2.21 1.04 -7.28
CA ARG A 66 2.84 2.38 -7.25
C ARG A 66 1.92 3.42 -6.61
N LYS A 67 0.64 3.44 -6.99
CA LYS A 67 -0.37 4.36 -6.44
C LYS A 67 -0.57 4.13 -4.94
N THR A 68 -0.64 2.89 -4.49
CA THR A 68 -0.81 2.53 -3.08
C THR A 68 0.36 3.04 -2.24
N LEU A 69 1.60 2.75 -2.66
CA LEU A 69 2.79 3.20 -1.94
C LEU A 69 2.96 4.73 -2.01
N ALA A 70 2.58 5.36 -3.12
CA ALA A 70 2.57 6.82 -3.25
C ALA A 70 1.54 7.48 -2.31
N ALA A 71 0.36 6.89 -2.13
CA ALA A 71 -0.67 7.37 -1.22
C ALA A 71 -0.23 7.29 0.25
N CYS A 72 0.59 6.29 0.61
CA CYS A 72 1.18 6.20 1.94
C CYS A 72 2.21 7.30 2.23
N HIS A 73 2.93 7.78 1.21
CA HIS A 73 4.03 8.73 1.39
C HIS A 73 3.66 10.03 2.11
N PRO A 74 2.63 10.81 1.68
CA PRO A 74 2.24 12.04 2.38
C PRO A 74 1.75 11.77 3.82
N LEU A 75 1.06 10.65 4.05
CA LEU A 75 0.58 10.24 5.37
C LEU A 75 1.73 9.93 6.34
N ILE A 76 2.86 9.45 5.81
CA ILE A 76 4.06 9.12 6.58
C ILE A 76 4.94 10.36 6.81
N LEU A 77 4.97 11.30 5.87
CA LEU A 77 5.64 12.59 6.10
C LEU A 77 4.91 13.42 7.14
N ASP A 78 3.58 13.45 7.06
CA ASP A 78 2.71 14.11 8.01
C ASP A 78 1.86 13.10 8.79
N ILE A 79 2.49 12.45 9.76
CA ILE A 79 1.83 11.48 10.65
C ILE A 79 0.71 12.15 11.46
N SER A 80 0.74 13.48 11.63
CA SER A 80 -0.37 14.19 12.27
C SER A 80 -1.62 14.23 11.37
N ALA A 81 -1.44 14.35 10.05
CA ALA A 81 -2.51 14.19 9.08
C ALA A 81 -3.09 12.76 9.04
N LEU A 82 -2.24 11.72 9.18
CA LEU A 82 -2.71 10.33 9.30
C LEU A 82 -3.59 10.13 10.54
N LYS A 83 -3.24 10.77 11.66
CA LYS A 83 -4.06 10.71 12.88
C LYS A 83 -5.40 11.42 12.67
N ALA A 84 -5.41 12.57 12.01
CA ALA A 84 -6.65 13.28 11.69
C ALA A 84 -7.56 12.44 10.78
N SER A 85 -7.02 11.80 9.74
CA SER A 85 -7.80 10.95 8.82
C SER A 85 -8.34 9.67 9.47
N LEU A 86 -7.71 9.18 10.55
CA LEU A 86 -8.19 8.03 11.32
C LEU A 86 -9.18 8.42 12.43
N VAL A 87 -9.13 9.67 12.90
CA VAL A 87 -10.05 10.21 13.91
C VAL A 87 -11.35 10.71 13.27
N GLU A 88 -11.28 11.27 12.07
CA GLU A 88 -12.48 11.61 11.30
C GLU A 88 -13.05 10.37 10.61
N LYS A 89 -13.85 9.58 11.34
CA LYS A 89 -14.82 8.70 10.70
C LYS A 89 -15.90 9.55 10.03
N PRO A 90 -16.15 9.43 8.70
CA PRO A 90 -17.37 9.97 8.13
C PRO A 90 -18.53 9.07 8.58
N GLY A 91 -19.49 9.65 9.31
CA GLY A 91 -20.77 9.02 9.63
C GLY A 91 -20.94 8.61 11.10
N CYS A 92 -21.18 9.59 11.96
CA CYS A 92 -22.40 9.56 12.75
C CYS A 92 -23.36 10.61 12.16
#